data_AF-A0A2V8UBQ4-F1
#
_entry.id   AF-A0A2V8UBQ4-F1
#
_cell.length_a   1.000
_cell.length_b   1.000
_cell.length_c   1.000
_cell.angle_alpha   90.00
_cell.angle_beta   90.00
_cell.angle_gamma   90.00
#
_symmetry.space_group_name_H-M   'P 1'
#
loop_
_entity.id
_entity.type
_entity.pdbx_description
1 polymer ?
#
loop_
_entity_poly.entity_id
_entity_poly.type
_entity_poly.pdbx_seq_one_letter_code
_entity_poly.pdbx_strand_id
1 'polypeptide(L)' 'MSGKKFWSYPSKYPLLASQLSTAGDLVFSGDPEGNFFALDAVTGKKLWNFPTGSGHRGSAITYSVKG' A
#
# COMPACT_ATOMS: atom_id res chain seq x y z
N MET A 1 -21.91 -1.21 10.69
CA MET A 1 -20.44 -0.99 10.74
C MET A 1 -20.17 0.12 11.74
N SER A 2 -19.24 -0.06 12.68
CA SER A 2 -19.04 0.86 13.82
C SER A 2 -18.32 2.18 13.48
N GLY A 3 -17.81 2.35 12.25
CA GLY A 3 -16.99 3.50 11.86
C GLY A 3 -15.64 3.61 12.60
N LYS A 4 -15.28 2.60 13.39
CA LYS A 4 -14.04 2.58 14.16
C LYS A 4 -12.83 2.47 13.22
N LYS A 5 -11.91 3.42 13.30
CA LYS A 5 -10.58 3.31 12.70
C LYS A 5 -9.75 2.27 13.46
N PHE A 6 -9.20 1.27 12.76
CA PHE A 6 -8.32 0.26 13.36
C PHE A 6 -6.88 0.76 13.48
N TRP A 7 -6.34 1.30 12.40
CA TRP A 7 -4.99 1.85 12.35
C TRP A 7 -4.90 3.02 11.35
N SER A 8 -3.78 3.72 11.37
CA SER A 8 -3.41 4.72 10.37
C SER A 8 -1.93 4.61 10.07
N TYR A 9 -1.57 4.71 8.81
CA TYR A 9 -0.17 4.71 8.37
C TYR A 9 0.30 6.15 8.14
N PRO A 10 1.29 6.64 8.91
CA PRO A 10 1.81 7.99 8.72
C PRO A 10 2.66 8.07 7.44
N SER A 11 2.42 9.10 6.63
CA SER A 11 3.23 9.45 5.48
C SER A 11 3.66 10.90 5.57
N LYS A 12 4.91 11.18 5.20
CA LYS A 12 5.47 12.54 5.16
C LYS A 12 4.73 13.43 4.16
N TYR A 13 4.26 12.84 3.07
CA TYR A 13 3.52 13.52 2.00
C TYR A 13 2.16 12.85 1.77
N PRO A 14 1.18 13.57 1.21
CA PRO A 14 -0.09 12.98 0.82
C PRO A 14 0.12 11.76 -0.08
N LEU A 15 -0.50 10.64 0.28
CA LEU A 15 -0.51 9.45 -0.56
C LEU A 15 -1.54 9.66 -1.67
N LEU A 16 -1.07 9.80 -2.91
CA LEU A 16 -1.91 10.02 -4.08
C LEU A 16 -2.15 8.74 -4.89
N ALA A 17 -1.34 7.70 -4.68
CA ALA A 17 -1.55 6.39 -5.29
C ALA A 17 -2.81 5.71 -4.71
N SER A 18 -3.43 4.82 -5.48
CA SER A 18 -4.49 3.94 -4.96
C SER A 18 -3.91 2.76 -4.19
N GLN A 19 -4.76 2.11 -3.39
CA GLN A 19 -4.39 0.99 -2.53
C GLN A 19 -4.92 -0.32 -3.11
N LEU A 20 -4.12 -1.38 -3.02
CA LEU A 20 -4.51 -2.73 -3.41
C LEU A 20 -4.47 -3.65 -2.18
N SER A 21 -5.63 -4.11 -1.72
CA SER A 21 -5.71 -5.17 -0.71
C SER A 21 -5.75 -6.54 -1.38
N THR A 22 -5.24 -7.56 -0.69
CA THR A 22 -5.17 -8.94 -1.18
C THR A 22 -5.69 -9.92 -0.14
N ALA A 23 -6.01 -11.15 -0.55
CA ALA A 23 -6.41 -12.22 0.35
C ALA A 23 -5.27 -12.77 1.24
N GLY A 24 -4.02 -12.33 1.01
CA GLY A 24 -2.85 -12.69 1.83
C GLY A 24 -2.56 -11.71 2.96
N ASP A 25 -3.57 -10.94 3.40
CA ASP A 25 -3.45 -9.93 4.47
C ASP A 25 -2.42 -8.82 4.20
N LEU A 26 -2.23 -8.48 2.92
CA LEU A 26 -1.36 -7.38 2.49
C LEU A 26 -2.14 -6.24 1.83
N VAL A 27 -1.73 -5.01 2.13
CA VAL A 27 -2.15 -3.78 1.44
C VAL A 27 -0.94 -3.14 0.76
N PHE A 28 -1.00 -2.97 -0.55
CA PHE A 28 0.05 -2.34 -1.36
C PHE A 28 -0.32 -0.90 -1.71
N SER A 29 0.67 -0.01 -1.73
CA SER A 29 0.54 1.39 -2.16
C SER A 29 1.92 1.95 -2.51
N GLY A 30 1.95 3.15 -3.11
CA GLY A 30 3.17 3.92 -3.26
C GLY A 30 3.08 5.34 -2.70
N ASP A 31 4.23 5.97 -2.49
CA ASP A 31 4.34 7.36 -2.03
C ASP A 31 4.97 8.28 -3.10
N PRO A 32 4.93 9.62 -2.89
CA PRO A 32 5.54 10.58 -3.80
C PRO A 32 7.07 10.57 -3.85
N GLU A 33 7.75 9.92 -2.88
CA GLU A 33 9.21 9.76 -2.86
C GLU A 33 9.66 8.55 -3.70
N GLY A 34 8.71 7.82 -4.29
CA GLY A 34 8.96 6.71 -5.17
C GLY A 34 9.16 5.38 -4.45
N ASN A 35 8.67 5.27 -3.22
CA ASN A 35 8.57 3.97 -2.57
C ASN A 35 7.29 3.27 -3.00
N PHE A 36 7.40 2.00 -3.38
CA PHE A 36 6.29 1.06 -3.42
C PHE A 36 6.40 0.11 -2.24
N PHE A 37 5.35 -0.03 -1.44
CA PHE A 37 5.43 -0.70 -0.14
C PHE A 37 4.22 -1.59 0.12
N ALA A 38 4.40 -2.55 1.03
CA ALA A 38 3.35 -3.43 1.54
C ALA A 38 3.18 -3.22 3.04
N LEU A 39 1.92 -3.09 3.47
CA LEU A 39 1.51 -3.04 4.86
C LEU A 39 0.79 -4.34 5.23
N ASP A 40 0.96 -4.76 6.48
CA ASP A 40 0.09 -5.74 7.12
C ASP A 40 -1.34 -5.17 7.24
N ALA A 41 -2.35 -5.88 6.73
CA ALA A 41 -3.71 -5.40 6.66
C ALA A 41 -4.38 -5.25 8.05
N VAL A 42 -3.93 -6.00 9.05
CA VAL A 42 -4.52 -6.04 10.39
C VAL A 42 -3.94 -4.94 11.27
N THR A 43 -2.64 -4.70 11.16
CA THR A 43 -1.88 -3.81 12.06
C THR A 43 -1.45 -2.50 11.42
N GLY A 44 -1.42 -2.42 10.09
CA GLY A 44 -0.90 -1.28 9.33
C GLY A 44 0.63 -1.17 9.35
N LYS A 45 1.33 -2.17 9.90
CA LYS A 45 2.81 -2.19 9.95
C LYS A 45 3.37 -2.38 8.55
N LYS A 46 4.37 -1.57 8.18
CA LYS A 46 5.12 -1.77 6.93
C LYS A 46 5.93 -3.06 7.02
N LEU A 47 5.66 -3.98 6.10
CA LEU A 47 6.35 -5.28 6.01
C LEU A 47 7.43 -5.27 4.93
N TRP A 48 7.26 -4.46 3.88
CA TRP A 48 8.15 -4.45 2.73
C TRP A 48 8.16 -3.08 2.04
N ASN A 49 9.25 -2.79 1.34
CA ASN A 49 9.47 -1.55 0.60
C ASN A 49 10.42 -1.78 -0.59
N PHE A 50 10.14 -1.13 -1.72
CA PHE A 50 11.01 -1.07 -2.88
C PHE A 50 11.02 0.33 -3.51
N PRO A 51 12.20 0.93 -3.73
CA PRO A 51 12.31 2.21 -4.39
C PRO A 51 12.19 2.05 -5.92
N THR A 52 11.15 2.62 -6.52
CA THR A 52 10.93 2.64 -7.98
C THR A 52 11.55 3.84 -8.67
N GLY A 53 12.05 4.82 -7.91
CA GLY A 53 12.77 5.99 -8.41
C GLY A 53 11.90 7.18 -8.82
N SER A 54 10.56 7.06 -8.79
CA SER A 54 9.65 8.18 -9.06
C SER A 54 8.32 8.04 -8.31
N GLY A 55 7.72 9.17 -7.94
CA GLY A 55 6.52 9.22 -7.11
C GLY A 55 5.29 8.54 -7.72
N HIS A 56 4.56 7.79 -6.90
CA HIS A 56 3.38 7.04 -7.33
C HIS A 56 2.09 7.86 -7.25
N ARG A 57 1.31 7.84 -8.34
CA ARG A 57 -0.03 8.43 -8.42
C ARG A 57 -1.09 7.48 -9.01
N GLY A 58 -0.65 6.36 -9.58
CA GLY A 58 -1.54 5.38 -10.22
C GLY A 58 -2.09 4.34 -9.23
N SER A 59 -2.84 3.40 -9.78
CA SER A 59 -3.38 2.26 -9.02
C SER A 59 -2.45 1.06 -9.12
N ALA A 60 -2.17 0.41 -7.98
CA ALA A 60 -1.54 -0.90 -7.97
C ALA A 60 -2.53 -1.96 -8.50
N ILE A 61 -2.03 -2.90 -9.30
CA ILE A 61 -2.78 -4.07 -9.76
C ILE A 61 -1.99 -5.34 -9.47
N THR A 62 -2.69 -6.47 -9.36
CA THR A 62 -2.09 -7.81 -9.30
C THR A 62 -2.85 -8.76 -10.23
N TYR A 63 -2.14 -9.75 -10.75
CA TYR A 63 -2.68 -10.77 -11.66
C TYR A 63 -1.78 -12.01 -11.60
N SER A 64 -2.27 -13.13 -12.14
CA SER A 64 -1.48 -14.36 -12.34
C SER A 64 -1.46 -14.71 -13.83
N VAL A 65 -0.35 -15.28 -14.30
CA VAL A 65 -0.19 -15.82 -15.64
C VAL A 65 0.43 -17.20 -15.53
N LYS A 66 -0.35 -18.23 -15.88
CA LYS A 66 0.02 -19.65 -15.76
C LYS A 66 0.25 -20.14 -14.31
N GLY A 67 -0.48 -19.57 -13.35
CA GLY A 67 -0.30 -19.86 -11.92
C GLY A 67 0.77 -18.99 -11.30
#